data_AF-A0A925AKU1-F1
#
_entry.id   AF-A0A925AKU1-F1
#
_cell.length_a   1.000
_cell.length_b   1.000
_cell.length_c   1.000
_cell.angle_alpha   90.00
_cell.angle_beta   90.00
_cell.angle_gamma   90.00
#
_symmetry.space_group_name_H-M   'P 1'
#
loop_
_entity.id
_entity.type
_entity.pdbx_description
1 polymer ?
#
loop_
_entity_poly.entity_id
_entity_poly.type
_entity_poly.pdbx_seq_one_letter_code
_entity_poly.pdbx_strand_id
1 'polypeptide(L)'
;MQTASELSPQAPAAPVSVTGATLAPVDVRYAQYMVIRRNGAVVGFEPGKIAIAMTKAFLAVDGSQAAGSARVREQVAQLTASAINALLRRQPHGGTFHIEDIQDQVELSLMRSGLHEVARSYVLYREDRAHSRAESRRGQPAAGAVEPPPPIRVKDGDT
;
A
#
# COMPACT_ATOMS: atom_id res chain seq x y z
N MET A 1 -24.77 -64.91 8.08
CA MET A 1 -24.85 -63.44 7.87
C MET A 1 -23.84 -62.78 8.80
N GLN A 2 -22.56 -62.71 8.39
CA GLN A 2 -21.50 -61.97 9.07
C GLN A 2 -20.72 -61.25 7.97
N THR A 3 -20.69 -59.93 8.00
CA THR A 3 -19.84 -59.11 7.13
C THR A 3 -19.03 -58.18 8.03
N ALA A 4 -17.76 -58.52 8.22
CA ALA A 4 -16.76 -57.65 8.80
C ALA A 4 -16.51 -56.47 7.85
N SER A 5 -16.56 -55.24 8.35
CA SER A 5 -16.10 -54.05 7.64
C SER A 5 -14.64 -53.79 8.02
N GLU A 6 -13.77 -53.84 7.03
CA GLU A 6 -12.34 -53.61 7.11
C GLU A 6 -12.02 -52.12 7.31
N LEU A 7 -11.05 -51.84 8.20
CA LEU A 7 -10.42 -50.53 8.35
C LEU A 7 -9.53 -50.22 7.14
N SER A 8 -9.58 -48.99 6.64
CA SER A 8 -8.57 -48.43 5.72
C SER A 8 -7.73 -47.33 6.40
N PRO A 9 -6.44 -47.20 6.03
CA PRO A 9 -5.43 -46.50 6.82
C PRO A 9 -5.30 -45.01 6.48
N GLN A 10 -4.90 -44.25 7.50
CA GLN A 10 -4.64 -42.82 7.48
C GLN A 10 -3.29 -42.48 6.81
N ALA A 11 -3.31 -41.57 5.84
CA ALA A 11 -2.13 -41.02 5.16
C ALA A 11 -1.62 -39.73 5.85
N PRO A 12 -0.33 -39.37 5.72
CA PRO A 12 0.38 -38.51 6.67
C PRO A 12 0.20 -37.01 6.43
N ALA A 13 0.28 -36.25 7.52
CA ALA A 13 0.29 -34.78 7.53
C ALA A 13 1.56 -34.21 6.87
N ALA A 14 1.37 -33.35 5.87
CA ALA A 14 2.46 -32.59 5.26
C ALA A 14 2.90 -31.42 6.17
N PRO A 15 4.20 -31.06 6.19
CA PRO A 15 4.71 -29.97 7.01
C PRO A 15 4.31 -28.61 6.41
N VAL A 16 3.78 -27.72 7.24
CA VAL A 16 3.51 -26.33 6.87
C VAL A 16 4.83 -25.55 6.83
N SER A 17 5.33 -25.28 5.63
CA SER A 17 6.44 -24.34 5.41
C SER A 17 5.97 -22.92 5.72
N VAL A 18 6.42 -22.37 6.84
CA VAL A 18 6.32 -20.94 7.15
C VAL A 18 7.49 -20.22 6.52
N THR A 19 7.33 -19.68 5.32
CA THR A 19 8.23 -18.64 4.78
C THR A 19 7.52 -17.84 3.70
N GLY A 20 7.55 -16.52 3.85
CA GLY A 20 7.22 -15.59 2.77
C GLY A 20 6.43 -14.41 3.30
N ALA A 21 7.14 -13.33 3.63
CA ALA A 21 6.52 -12.01 3.59
C ALA A 21 5.82 -11.88 2.24
N THR A 22 4.48 -11.88 2.24
CA THR A 22 3.67 -11.78 1.04
C THR A 22 3.95 -10.42 0.41
N LEU A 23 4.91 -10.37 -0.52
CA LEU A 23 4.96 -9.32 -1.51
C LEU A 23 3.65 -9.46 -2.28
N ALA A 24 2.69 -8.59 -1.98
CA ALA A 24 1.47 -8.51 -2.76
C ALA A 24 1.88 -8.44 -4.24
N PRO A 25 1.27 -9.25 -5.13
CA PRO A 25 1.67 -9.29 -6.52
C PRO A 25 1.67 -7.87 -7.08
N VAL A 26 2.81 -7.44 -7.63
CA VAL A 26 2.87 -6.20 -8.39
C VAL A 26 2.01 -6.43 -9.62
N ASP A 27 0.85 -5.79 -9.69
CA ASP A 27 -0.03 -5.91 -10.84
C ASP A 27 0.67 -5.23 -12.03
N VAL A 28 1.19 -6.07 -12.93
CA VAL A 28 1.97 -5.70 -14.12
C VAL A 28 1.25 -4.71 -15.02
N ARG A 29 -0.09 -4.63 -14.94
CA ARG A 29 -0.91 -3.64 -15.65
C ARG A 29 -0.56 -2.19 -15.27
N TYR A 30 0.06 -1.99 -14.12
CA TYR A 30 0.43 -0.68 -13.59
C TYR A 30 1.93 -0.40 -13.62
N ALA A 31 2.75 -1.31 -14.16
CA ALA A 31 4.21 -1.19 -14.14
C ALA A 31 4.74 0.08 -14.86
N GLN A 32 3.99 0.56 -15.85
CA GLN A 32 4.28 1.78 -16.62
C GLN A 32 3.87 3.08 -15.91
N TYR A 33 3.38 3.03 -14.67
CA TYR A 33 2.91 4.20 -13.92
C TYR A 33 3.74 4.44 -12.67
N MET A 34 4.15 5.70 -12.48
CA MET A 34 4.91 6.16 -11.32
C MET A 34 4.14 7.21 -10.52
N VAL A 35 4.55 7.42 -9.28
CA VAL A 35 3.98 8.42 -8.38
C VAL A 35 5.09 9.28 -7.80
N ILE A 36 4.97 10.60 -7.98
CA ILE A 36 5.78 11.60 -7.29
C ILE A 36 5.13 11.87 -5.93
N ARG A 37 5.83 11.53 -4.85
CA ARG A 37 5.39 11.83 -3.48
C ARG A 37 5.67 13.30 -3.11
N ARG A 38 5.03 13.80 -2.05
CA ARG A 38 5.25 15.16 -1.50
C ARG A 38 6.71 15.49 -1.19
N ASN A 39 7.54 14.48 -0.90
CA ASN A 39 8.97 14.65 -0.63
C ASN A 39 9.86 14.55 -1.88
N GLY A 40 9.27 14.59 -3.08
CA GLY A 40 9.97 14.49 -4.36
C GLY A 40 10.36 13.07 -4.79
N ALA A 41 10.22 12.08 -3.91
CA ALA A 41 10.59 10.71 -4.26
C ALA A 41 9.61 10.09 -5.24
N VAL A 42 10.14 9.49 -6.31
CA VAL A 42 9.38 8.74 -7.31
C VAL A 42 9.30 7.28 -6.89
N VAL A 43 8.08 6.72 -6.87
CA VAL A 43 7.81 5.33 -6.51
C VAL A 43 6.85 4.68 -7.51
N GLY A 44 6.81 3.35 -7.55
CA GLY A 44 5.83 2.65 -8.38
C GLY A 44 4.38 2.94 -7.97
N PHE A 45 3.49 3.02 -8.96
CA PHE A 45 2.06 3.13 -8.69
C PHE A 45 1.52 1.81 -8.12
N GLU A 46 0.99 1.88 -6.89
CA GLU A 46 0.48 0.72 -6.16
C GLU A 46 -1.01 0.95 -5.80
N PRO A 47 -1.94 0.52 -6.66
CA PRO A 47 -3.39 0.68 -6.43
C PRO A 47 -3.89 0.07 -5.11
N GLY A 48 -3.24 -0.99 -4.63
CA GLY A 48 -3.55 -1.61 -3.34
C GLY A 48 -3.47 -0.61 -2.17
N LYS A 49 -2.58 0.39 -2.24
CA LYS A 49 -2.51 1.45 -1.22
C LYS A 49 -3.74 2.34 -1.21
N ILE A 50 -4.38 2.55 -2.36
CA ILE A 50 -5.64 3.30 -2.47
C ILE A 50 -6.76 2.49 -1.80
N ALA A 51 -6.88 1.20 -2.13
CA ALA A 51 -7.88 0.31 -1.52
C ALA A 51 -7.76 0.29 0.01
N ILE A 52 -6.54 0.15 0.54
CA ILE A 52 -6.29 0.14 1.99
C ILE A 52 -6.72 1.47 2.63
N ALA A 53 -6.38 2.60 2.02
CA ALA A 53 -6.76 3.91 2.53
C ALA A 53 -8.28 4.12 2.50
N MET A 54 -8.94 3.67 1.42
CA MET A 54 -10.39 3.69 1.28
C MET A 54 -11.06 2.86 2.38
N THR A 55 -10.61 1.62 2.59
CA THR A 55 -11.13 0.75 3.67
C THR A 55 -10.99 1.43 5.03
N LYS A 56 -9.85 2.05 5.32
CA LYS A 56 -9.66 2.74 6.61
C LYS A 56 -10.63 3.91 6.81
N ALA A 57 -10.92 4.66 5.75
CA ALA A 57 -11.91 5.73 5.81
C ALA A 57 -13.33 5.20 6.08
N PHE A 58 -13.72 4.10 5.43
CA PHE A 58 -15.01 3.44 5.69
C PHE A 58 -15.11 2.91 7.12
N LEU A 59 -14.08 2.21 7.60
CA LEU A 59 -14.08 1.66 8.96
C LEU A 59 -14.12 2.74 10.05
N ALA A 60 -13.59 3.93 9.77
CA ALA A 60 -13.67 5.06 10.69
C ALA A 60 -15.10 5.61 10.83
N VAL A 61 -15.96 5.44 9.81
CA VAL A 61 -17.35 5.90 9.80
C VAL A 61 -18.31 4.81 10.26
N ASP A 62 -18.22 3.63 9.65
CA ASP A 62 -19.17 2.53 9.87
C ASP A 62 -18.78 1.65 11.09
N GLY A 63 -17.60 1.87 11.67
CA GLY A 63 -17.10 1.15 12.84
C GLY A 63 -16.63 -0.28 12.56
N SER A 64 -16.29 -1.01 13.63
CA SER A 64 -15.71 -2.37 13.54
C SER A 64 -16.64 -3.40 12.88
N GLN A 65 -17.96 -3.18 12.94
CA GLN A 65 -18.95 -4.06 12.30
C GLN A 65 -18.83 -4.04 10.76
N ALA A 66 -18.32 -2.96 10.17
CA ALA A 66 -18.10 -2.88 8.73
C ALA A 66 -16.89 -3.68 8.24
N ALA A 67 -15.96 -4.08 9.12
CA ALA A 67 -14.78 -4.86 8.73
C ALA A 67 -15.12 -6.22 8.10
N GLY A 68 -16.24 -6.83 8.53
CA GLY A 68 -16.75 -8.07 7.97
C GLY A 68 -17.74 -7.90 6.82
N SER A 69 -18.22 -6.70 6.54
CA SER A 69 -19.33 -6.45 5.61
C SER A 69 -18.93 -6.66 4.14
N ALA A 70 -19.60 -7.61 3.47
CA ALA A 70 -19.43 -7.82 2.03
C ALA A 70 -19.84 -6.59 1.22
N ARG A 71 -20.91 -5.90 1.64
CA ARG A 71 -21.39 -4.67 1.00
C ARG A 71 -20.34 -3.56 1.05
N VAL A 72 -19.70 -3.36 2.21
CA VAL A 72 -18.66 -2.33 2.37
C VAL A 72 -17.45 -2.67 1.51
N ARG A 73 -17.01 -3.93 1.49
CA ARG A 73 -15.90 -4.38 0.62
C ARG A 73 -16.20 -4.14 -0.86
N GLU A 74 -17.42 -4.46 -1.30
CA GLU A 74 -17.89 -4.23 -2.66
C GLU A 74 -17.87 -2.73 -3.01
N GLN A 75 -18.42 -1.87 -2.15
CA GLN A 75 -18.41 -0.42 -2.35
C GLN A 75 -16.98 0.13 -2.42
N VAL A 76 -16.10 -0.27 -1.50
CA VAL A 76 -14.69 0.12 -1.51
C VAL A 76 -14.01 -0.29 -2.82
N ALA A 77 -14.24 -1.52 -3.29
CA ALA A 77 -13.67 -2.00 -4.54
C ALA A 77 -14.15 -1.18 -5.75
N GLN A 78 -15.44 -0.91 -5.85
CA GLN A 78 -16.05 -0.11 -6.93
C GLN A 78 -15.54 1.33 -6.96
N LEU A 79 -15.45 1.99 -5.80
CA LEU A 79 -14.97 3.37 -5.67
C LEU A 79 -13.48 3.48 -5.97
N THR A 80 -12.70 2.49 -5.50
CA THR A 80 -11.27 2.40 -5.78
C THR A 80 -11.02 2.21 -7.27
N ALA A 81 -11.75 1.28 -7.91
CA ALA A 81 -11.67 1.07 -9.35
C ALA A 81 -12.06 2.32 -10.14
N SER A 82 -13.10 3.05 -9.72
CA SER A 82 -13.49 4.31 -10.36
C SER A 82 -12.40 5.38 -10.29
N ALA A 83 -11.77 5.56 -9.13
CA ALA A 83 -10.67 6.51 -8.96
C ALA A 83 -9.45 6.13 -9.82
N ILE A 84 -9.06 4.85 -9.80
CA ILE A 84 -7.96 4.34 -10.63
C ILE A 84 -8.25 4.56 -12.11
N ASN A 85 -9.44 4.17 -12.59
CA ASN A 85 -9.82 4.33 -13.99
C ASN A 85 -9.79 5.80 -14.42
N ALA A 86 -10.14 6.74 -13.53
CA ALA A 86 -10.05 8.16 -13.82
C ALA A 86 -8.60 8.66 -13.98
N LEU A 87 -7.67 8.15 -13.17
CA LEU A 87 -6.23 8.44 -13.30
C LEU A 87 -5.68 7.90 -14.62
N LEU A 88 -5.95 6.63 -14.93
CA LEU A 88 -5.40 5.96 -16.12
C LEU A 88 -5.91 6.57 -17.42
N ARG A 89 -7.18 7.03 -17.46
CA ARG A 89 -7.72 7.73 -18.64
C ARG A 89 -6.96 9.02 -18.97
N ARG A 90 -6.34 9.67 -17.98
CA ARG A 90 -5.52 10.88 -18.20
C ARG A 90 -4.12 10.56 -18.72
N GLN A 91 -3.68 9.30 -18.59
CA GLN A 91 -2.33 8.84 -18.95
C GLN A 91 -2.40 7.45 -19.62
N PRO A 92 -3.02 7.30 -20.80
CA PRO A 92 -3.32 5.99 -21.38
C PRO A 92 -2.08 5.14 -21.74
N HIS A 93 -0.91 5.79 -21.92
CA HIS A 93 0.34 5.14 -22.29
C HIS A 93 1.33 4.98 -21.12
N GLY A 94 0.84 5.08 -19.88
CA GLY A 94 1.72 5.21 -18.72
C GLY A 94 2.13 6.65 -18.46
N GLY A 95 2.89 6.86 -17.40
CA GLY A 95 3.32 8.19 -16.99
C GLY A 95 3.48 8.34 -15.48
N THR A 96 3.50 9.58 -15.02
CA THR A 96 3.73 9.90 -13.61
C THR A 96 2.59 10.73 -13.06
N PHE A 97 2.04 10.32 -11.92
CA PHE A 97 1.04 11.08 -11.17
C PHE A 97 1.69 11.80 -10.00
N HIS A 98 1.22 12.99 -9.64
CA HIS A 98 1.50 13.50 -8.32
C HIS A 98 0.61 12.77 -7.31
N ILE A 99 1.11 12.55 -6.09
CA ILE A 99 0.32 11.90 -5.04
C ILE A 99 -0.94 12.72 -4.67
N GLU A 100 -0.95 14.02 -4.92
CA GLU A 100 -2.15 14.86 -4.77
C GLU A 100 -3.21 14.52 -5.82
N ASP A 101 -2.82 14.28 -7.08
CA ASP A 101 -3.79 13.89 -8.13
C ASP A 101 -4.54 12.60 -7.76
N ILE A 102 -3.83 11.65 -7.16
CA ILE A 102 -4.41 10.38 -6.69
C ILE A 102 -5.42 10.65 -5.57
N GLN A 103 -5.06 11.52 -4.62
CA GLN A 103 -5.93 11.89 -3.53
C GLN A 103 -7.19 12.61 -4.03
N ASP A 104 -7.04 13.54 -4.96
CA ASP A 104 -8.15 14.27 -5.58
C ASP A 104 -9.12 13.31 -6.28
N GLN A 105 -8.62 12.30 -6.99
CA GLN A 105 -9.49 11.30 -7.63
C GLN A 105 -10.22 10.42 -6.62
N VAL A 106 -9.61 10.12 -5.47
CA VAL A 106 -10.27 9.37 -4.39
C VAL A 106 -11.39 10.21 -3.76
N GLU A 107 -11.10 11.46 -3.39
CA GLU A 107 -12.08 12.37 -2.82
C GLU A 107 -13.22 12.64 -3.80
N LEU A 108 -12.91 12.88 -5.07
CA LEU A 108 -13.92 13.08 -6.10
C LEU A 108 -14.81 11.85 -6.29
N SER A 109 -14.25 10.65 -6.25
CA SER A 109 -15.01 9.38 -6.32
C SER A 109 -16.00 9.27 -5.15
N LEU A 110 -15.54 9.55 -3.93
CA LEU A 110 -16.39 9.53 -2.73
C LEU A 110 -17.50 10.59 -2.77
N MET A 111 -17.16 11.83 -3.17
CA MET A 111 -18.13 12.93 -3.27
C MET A 111 -19.20 12.65 -4.33
N ARG A 112 -18.83 12.11 -5.50
CA ARG A 112 -19.79 11.75 -6.56
C ARG A 112 -20.75 10.64 -6.15
N SER A 113 -20.33 9.78 -5.23
CA SER A 113 -21.18 8.73 -4.66
C SER A 113 -21.98 9.19 -3.43
N GLY A 114 -21.91 10.48 -3.06
CA GLY A 114 -22.64 11.03 -1.92
C GLY A 114 -22.07 10.63 -0.55
N LEU A 115 -20.89 10.01 -0.51
CA LEU A 115 -20.27 9.48 0.72
C LEU A 115 -19.43 10.56 1.43
N HIS A 116 -20.08 11.66 1.80
CA HIS A 116 -19.39 12.85 2.29
C HIS A 116 -18.69 12.63 3.65
N GLU A 117 -19.30 11.83 4.54
CA GLU A 117 -18.69 11.50 5.83
C GLU A 117 -17.44 10.64 5.67
N VAL A 118 -17.48 9.66 4.75
CA VAL A 118 -16.31 8.84 4.41
C VAL A 118 -15.21 9.68 3.75
N ALA A 119 -15.57 10.64 2.88
CA ALA A 119 -14.61 11.56 2.30
C ALA A 119 -13.91 12.39 3.38
N ARG A 120 -14.64 12.94 4.35
CA ARG A 120 -14.06 13.66 5.48
C ARG A 120 -13.10 12.78 6.29
N SER A 121 -13.52 11.56 6.61
CA SER A 121 -12.68 10.59 7.33
C SER A 121 -11.43 10.20 6.54
N TYR A 122 -11.52 10.12 5.22
CA TYR A 122 -10.36 9.89 4.35
C TYR A 122 -9.35 11.04 4.46
N VAL A 123 -9.80 12.30 4.44
CA VAL A 123 -8.94 13.48 4.59
C VAL A 123 -8.19 13.45 5.92
N LEU A 124 -8.89 13.19 7.02
CA LEU A 124 -8.27 13.07 8.35
C LEU A 124 -7.24 11.93 8.38
N TYR A 125 -7.60 10.76 7.84
CA TYR A 125 -6.69 9.61 7.79
C TYR A 125 -5.38 9.91 7.03
N ARG A 126 -5.44 10.60 5.89
CA ARG A 126 -4.22 10.93 5.12
C ARG A 126 -3.36 11.97 5.82
N GLU A 127 -3.96 12.91 6.55
CA GLU A 127 -3.27 13.94 7.32
C GLU A 127 -2.53 13.31 8.49
N ASP A 128 -3.20 12.47 9.28
CA ASP A 128 -2.59 11.71 10.36
C ASP A 128 -1.42 10.87 9.85
N ARG A 129 -1.58 10.18 8.71
CA ARG A 129 -0.50 9.39 8.12
C ARG A 129 0.64 10.25 7.57
N ALA A 130 0.38 11.48 7.15
CA ALA A 130 1.43 12.42 6.77
C ALA A 130 2.21 12.88 8.01
N HIS A 131 1.51 13.21 9.10
CA HIS A 131 2.09 13.56 10.39
C HIS A 131 2.96 12.43 10.95
N SER A 132 2.43 11.20 11.08
CA SER A 132 3.19 10.08 11.64
C SER A 132 4.47 9.75 10.85
N ARG A 133 4.44 9.93 9.51
CA ARG A 133 5.65 9.73 8.68
C ARG A 133 6.67 10.86 8.86
N ALA A 134 6.21 12.09 9.10
CA ALA A 134 7.10 13.21 9.39
C ALA A 134 7.79 13.03 10.75
N GLU A 135 7.06 12.55 11.76
CA GLU A 135 7.60 12.23 13.08
C GLU A 135 8.58 11.06 13.03
N SER A 136 8.24 9.98 12.33
CA SER A 136 9.14 8.82 12.15
C SER A 136 10.44 9.23 11.44
N ARG A 137 10.37 10.17 10.49
CA ARG A 137 11.56 10.68 9.79
C ARG A 137 12.42 11.59 10.66
N ARG A 138 11.85 12.30 11.65
CA ARG A 138 12.62 13.07 12.64
C ARG A 138 13.34 12.19 13.66
N GLY A 139 12.82 10.98 13.92
CA GLY A 139 13.41 10.01 14.85
C GLY A 139 14.52 9.13 14.25
N GLN A 140 14.69 9.10 12.92
CA GLN A 140 15.84 8.46 12.28
C GLN A 140 16.95 9.50 12.10
N PRO A 141 18.17 9.31 12.65
CA PRO A 141 19.30 10.14 12.24
C PRO A 141 19.53 9.95 10.74
N ALA A 142 19.84 11.04 10.04
CA ALA A 142 20.16 10.99 8.62
C ALA A 142 21.39 10.08 8.42
N ALA A 143 21.16 8.83 8.00
CA ALA A 143 22.22 7.96 7.50
C ALA A 143 22.68 8.54 6.14
N GLY A 144 23.59 9.51 6.20
CA GLY A 144 24.00 10.28 5.04
C GLY A 144 24.93 11.45 5.37
N ALA A 145 25.76 11.34 6.39
CA ALA A 145 27.04 12.07 6.41
C ALA A 145 28.10 11.03 6.04
N VAL A 146 28.50 11.02 4.77
CA VAL A 146 29.69 10.28 4.34
C VAL A 146 30.86 10.94 5.06
N GLU A 147 31.37 10.29 6.09
CA GLU A 147 32.62 10.69 6.73
C GLU A 147 33.72 10.66 5.65
N PRO A 148 34.44 11.76 5.40
CA PRO A 148 35.51 11.76 4.41
C PRO A 148 36.55 10.73 4.83
N PRO A 149 37.10 9.93 3.89
CA PRO A 149 38.09 8.91 4.23
C PRO A 149 39.30 9.56 4.90
N PRO A 150 39.91 8.90 5.91
CA PRO A 150 41.06 9.44 6.60
C PRO A 150 42.21 9.71 5.61
N PRO A 151 42.97 10.80 5.80
CA PRO A 151 44.08 11.12 4.91
C PRO A 151 45.12 10.00 4.95
N ILE A 152 45.41 9.42 3.79
CA ILE A 152 46.48 8.44 3.60
C ILE A 152 47.79 9.16 3.88
N ARG A 153 48.43 8.82 4.99
CA ARG A 153 49.77 9.29 5.30
C ARG A 153 50.77 8.46 4.50
N VAL A 154 51.20 8.99 3.36
CA VAL A 154 52.36 8.47 2.65
C VAL A 154 53.54 8.59 3.61
N LYS A 155 54.07 7.45 4.07
CA LYS A 155 55.41 7.45 4.66
C LYS A 155 56.35 7.66 3.49
N ASP A 156 56.89 8.87 3.41
CA ASP A 156 58.04 9.15 2.56
C ASP A 156 59.11 8.08 2.83
N GLY A 157 59.63 7.53 1.73
CA GLY A 157 60.63 6.48 1.76
C GLY A 157 61.87 6.93 2.53
N ASP A 158 62.25 6.10 3.49
CA ASP A 158 63.58 6.17 4.09
C ASP A 158 64.47 5.20 3.31
N THR A 159 65.50 5.79 2.70
CA THR A 159 66.77 5.25 2.15
C THR A 159 66.89 3.77 1.79
#